data_AF-A0A0N7ZDF4-F1
#
_entry.id   AF-A0A0N7ZDF4-F1
#
_cell.length_a   1.000
_cell.length_b   1.000
_cell.length_c   1.000
_cell.angle_alpha   90.00
_cell.angle_beta   90.00
_cell.angle_gamma   90.00
#
_symmetry.space_group_name_H-M   'P 1'
#
loop_
_entity.id
_entity.type
_entity.pdbx_description
1 polymer ?
#
loop_
_entity_poly.entity_id
_entity_poly.type
_entity_poly.pdbx_seq_one_letter_code
_entity_poly.pdbx_strand_id
1 'polypeptide(L)'
;MMTADKMWGGNPHRAHNLGKTPFDEANKVPSLSHWYHDVIPFYTCCKWQGEQSPGCVTYRFERRASQDCVGYQPPTAATVFGDPHIYTFDDFPYTFNGKGEFVLARVDSVRHKLDVQGRFEQISPNYLHEAKGSMLTAVAARDNISSVVEVRQRPIDAIWRYHLDVIVDGQRVYFDRYSQKIQQFRECVVYTPSNVLNQSHVIIMFASGAGVEVMENRGFLGTRIYLPLSFANITRGLFGNWTFDQTDDFTLPDGTAGPTSEAADMKAVHSYGMQCEY
;
A
#
# COMPACT_ATOMS: atom_id res chain seq x y z
N MET A 1 -0.76 -6.93 34.79
CA MET A 1 0.33 -6.29 34.03
C MET A 1 0.57 -7.09 32.77
N MET A 2 0.01 -6.63 31.65
CA MET A 2 0.28 -7.21 30.35
C MET A 2 1.75 -6.93 30.00
N THR A 3 2.51 -7.99 29.71
CA THR A 3 3.80 -7.98 28.98
C THR A 3 4.70 -6.77 29.21
N ALA A 4 5.22 -6.58 30.44
CA ALA A 4 6.36 -5.68 30.62
C ALA A 4 7.55 -6.17 29.79
N ASP A 5 8.40 -5.27 29.30
CA ASP A 5 9.66 -5.60 28.64
C ASP A 5 10.47 -6.48 29.57
N LYS A 6 10.40 -7.80 29.39
CA LYS A 6 11.15 -8.84 30.13
C LYS A 6 12.28 -9.34 29.27
N MET A 7 13.35 -9.84 29.88
CA MET A 7 14.47 -10.47 29.14
C MET A 7 13.99 -11.63 28.24
N TRP A 8 12.85 -12.23 28.56
CA TRP A 8 12.24 -13.36 27.86
C TRP A 8 11.15 -12.95 26.86
N GLY A 9 10.86 -11.65 26.74
CA GLY A 9 9.89 -11.11 25.78
C GLY A 9 10.50 -10.82 24.42
N GLY A 10 9.66 -10.36 23.49
CA GLY A 10 10.12 -9.75 22.24
C GLY A 10 10.92 -8.48 22.53
N ASN A 11 11.87 -8.16 21.66
CA ASN A 11 12.61 -6.90 21.72
C ASN A 11 12.67 -6.26 20.33
N PRO A 12 12.69 -4.91 20.25
CA PRO A 12 12.72 -4.21 18.98
C PRO A 12 14.08 -4.35 18.29
N HIS A 13 14.08 -4.80 17.04
CA HIS A 13 15.28 -4.94 16.21
C HIS A 13 15.48 -3.69 15.33
N ARG A 14 16.74 -3.34 15.01
CA ARG A 14 17.12 -2.22 14.13
C ARG A 14 17.39 -2.67 12.71
N ALA A 15 17.93 -3.87 12.53
CA ALA A 15 18.23 -4.44 11.23
C ALA A 15 17.38 -5.70 11.03
N HIS A 16 16.74 -5.81 9.86
CA HIS A 16 16.03 -7.02 9.50
C HIS A 16 17.04 -8.13 9.14
N ASN A 17 16.76 -9.39 9.50
CA ASN A 17 17.67 -10.51 9.22
C ASN A 17 17.89 -10.77 7.72
N LEU A 18 16.93 -10.39 6.88
CA LEU A 18 17.02 -10.41 5.41
C LEU A 18 17.71 -9.16 4.83
N GLY A 19 18.04 -8.17 5.65
CA GLY A 19 18.62 -6.90 5.20
C GLY A 19 17.64 -6.03 4.42
N LYS A 20 18.18 -4.95 3.84
CA LYS A 20 17.46 -4.03 2.95
C LYS A 20 18.31 -3.84 1.70
N THR A 21 17.77 -4.16 0.53
CA THR A 21 18.47 -3.90 -0.74
C THR A 21 18.49 -2.39 -1.05
N PRO A 22 19.58 -1.83 -1.61
CA PRO A 22 20.90 -2.44 -1.82
C PRO A 22 21.72 -2.62 -0.52
N PHE A 23 22.61 -3.63 -0.50
CA PHE A 23 23.40 -4.02 0.68
C PHE A 23 24.73 -3.24 0.85
N ASP A 24 24.75 -1.99 0.41
CA ASP A 24 25.94 -1.14 0.34
C ASP A 24 26.19 -0.28 1.59
N GLU A 25 25.29 -0.32 2.56
CA GLU A 25 25.41 0.43 3.83
C GLU A 25 25.50 -0.49 5.05
N ALA A 26 26.17 -0.02 6.11
CA ALA A 26 26.48 -0.78 7.32
C ALA A 26 25.26 -1.38 8.06
N ASN A 27 24.07 -0.81 7.92
CA ASN A 27 22.83 -1.29 8.56
C ASN A 27 21.96 -2.17 7.64
N LYS A 28 22.37 -2.36 6.38
CA LYS A 28 21.55 -2.99 5.34
C LYS A 28 21.97 -4.43 5.03
N VAL A 29 23.18 -4.84 5.42
CA VAL A 29 23.73 -6.17 5.14
C VAL A 29 22.95 -7.22 5.94
N PRO A 30 22.38 -8.26 5.32
CA PRO A 30 21.41 -9.18 5.94
C PRO A 30 21.77 -9.72 7.35
N SER A 31 22.28 -10.95 7.43
CA SER A 31 22.56 -11.58 8.73
C SER A 31 23.64 -10.86 9.52
N LEU A 32 24.56 -10.13 8.85
CA LEU A 32 25.66 -9.43 9.50
C LEU A 32 25.19 -8.19 10.27
N SER A 33 24.38 -7.31 9.67
CA SER A 33 23.88 -6.12 10.36
C SER A 33 22.92 -6.51 11.48
N HIS A 34 22.05 -7.51 11.28
CA HIS A 34 21.19 -8.04 12.35
C HIS A 34 22.01 -8.62 13.51
N TRP A 35 23.02 -9.42 13.21
CA TRP A 35 23.91 -9.97 14.24
C TRP A 35 24.61 -8.87 15.03
N TYR A 36 25.23 -7.92 14.34
CA TYR A 36 26.02 -6.86 14.96
C TYR A 36 25.18 -5.86 15.76
N HIS A 37 24.04 -5.41 15.22
CA HIS A 37 23.23 -4.37 15.85
C HIS A 37 22.22 -4.91 16.85
N ASP A 38 21.67 -6.12 16.65
CA ASP A 38 20.56 -6.62 17.46
C ASP A 38 20.96 -7.81 18.33
N VAL A 39 21.67 -8.79 17.77
CA VAL A 39 22.00 -10.02 18.51
C VAL A 39 23.13 -9.80 19.52
N ILE A 40 24.29 -9.28 19.10
CA ILE A 40 25.43 -9.08 20.01
C ILE A 40 25.02 -8.23 21.21
N PRO A 41 24.40 -7.03 21.05
CA PRO A 41 24.08 -6.18 22.19
C PRO A 41 23.06 -6.81 23.14
N PHE A 42 22.06 -7.54 22.63
CA PHE A 42 21.14 -8.27 23.48
C PHE A 42 21.87 -9.31 24.34
N TYR A 43 22.79 -10.07 23.75
CA TYR A 43 23.52 -11.10 24.46
C TYR A 43 24.48 -10.53 25.50
N THR A 44 25.30 -9.55 25.11
CA THR A 44 26.31 -8.96 25.99
C THR A 44 25.71 -8.12 27.10
N CYS A 45 24.68 -7.32 26.80
CA CYS A 45 24.11 -6.38 27.76
C CYS A 45 22.98 -6.98 28.60
N CYS A 46 22.25 -7.97 28.09
CA CYS A 46 21.13 -8.56 28.84
C CYS A 46 21.24 -10.08 29.02
N LYS A 47 21.37 -10.90 27.98
CA LYS A 47 21.25 -12.37 28.10
C LYS A 47 22.31 -13.03 28.97
N TRP A 48 23.56 -12.55 28.89
CA TRP A 48 24.68 -13.05 29.70
C TRP A 48 24.80 -12.36 31.05
N GLN A 49 23.94 -11.36 31.31
CA GLN A 49 23.84 -10.69 32.60
C GLN A 49 22.60 -11.17 33.34
N GLY A 50 22.46 -10.81 34.62
CA GLY A 50 21.21 -11.01 35.35
C GLY A 50 20.11 -10.09 34.80
N GLU A 51 18.84 -10.51 34.92
CA GLU A 51 17.69 -9.74 34.42
C GLU A 51 17.62 -8.32 35.01
N GLN A 52 17.99 -8.17 36.29
CA GLN A 52 18.00 -6.90 37.03
C GLN A 52 19.35 -6.18 36.97
N SER A 53 20.31 -6.69 36.18
CA SER A 53 21.59 -6.00 36.02
C SER A 53 21.37 -4.61 35.41
N PRO A 54 22.16 -3.59 35.80
CA PRO A 54 22.06 -2.26 35.22
C PRO A 54 22.16 -2.28 33.68
N GLY A 55 23.03 -3.14 33.13
CA GLY A 55 23.17 -3.30 31.68
C GLY A 55 21.91 -3.81 30.99
N CYS A 56 21.21 -4.81 31.56
CA CYS A 56 19.99 -5.34 30.96
C CYS A 56 18.84 -4.32 31.08
N VAL A 57 18.75 -3.61 32.21
CA VAL A 57 17.74 -2.57 32.45
C VAL A 57 17.92 -1.41 31.46
N THR A 58 19.14 -0.87 31.31
CA THR A 58 19.44 0.17 30.32
C THR A 58 19.18 -0.31 28.89
N TYR A 59 19.53 -1.56 28.55
CA TYR A 59 19.22 -2.12 27.24
C TYR A 59 17.71 -2.10 26.98
N ARG A 60 16.91 -2.67 27.89
CA ARG A 60 15.45 -2.81 27.73
C ARG A 60 14.70 -1.49 27.78
N PHE A 61 15.01 -0.59 28.71
CA PHE A 61 14.17 0.58 28.96
C PHE A 61 14.70 1.88 28.34
N GLU A 62 15.98 1.97 27.99
CA GLU A 62 16.56 3.20 27.42
C GLU A 62 17.01 3.03 25.97
N ARG A 63 17.61 1.88 25.62
CA ARG A 63 18.19 1.68 24.27
C ARG A 63 17.27 0.93 23.31
N ARG A 64 16.42 0.05 23.83
CA ARG A 64 15.53 -0.86 23.11
C ARG A 64 14.16 -0.97 23.80
N ALA A 65 13.66 0.16 24.30
CA ALA A 65 12.30 0.25 24.82
C ALA A 65 11.32 -0.24 23.76
N SER A 66 10.45 -1.17 24.13
CA SER A 66 9.33 -1.52 23.27
C SER A 66 8.42 -0.30 23.12
N GLN A 67 7.90 -0.10 21.91
CA GLN A 67 6.94 0.96 21.70
C GLN A 67 5.63 0.62 22.40
N ASP A 68 5.11 1.55 23.19
CA ASP A 68 3.85 1.47 23.92
C ASP A 68 2.65 2.02 23.11
N CYS A 69 2.84 2.14 21.79
CA CYS A 69 1.92 2.74 20.82
C CYS A 69 1.57 4.22 21.08
N VAL A 70 2.16 4.87 22.10
CA VAL A 70 1.92 6.29 22.36
C VAL A 70 2.50 7.11 21.21
N GLY A 71 1.65 7.90 20.56
CA GLY A 71 2.01 8.68 19.38
C GLY A 71 2.01 7.91 18.07
N TYR A 72 1.50 6.67 18.04
CA TYR A 72 1.23 5.98 16.76
C TYR A 72 0.22 6.78 15.94
N GLN A 73 0.61 7.14 14.73
CA GLN A 73 -0.25 7.81 13.76
C GLN A 73 -0.71 6.78 12.73
N PRO A 74 -1.98 6.37 12.74
CA PRO A 74 -2.48 5.43 11.74
C PRO A 74 -2.44 6.08 10.34
N PRO A 75 -2.16 5.30 9.29
CA PRO A 75 -2.34 5.78 7.92
C PRO A 75 -3.84 5.96 7.63
N THR A 76 -4.18 6.88 6.73
CA THR A 76 -5.52 6.92 6.12
C THR A 76 -5.64 5.85 5.03
N ALA A 77 -6.86 5.51 4.64
CA ALA A 77 -7.13 4.58 3.56
C ALA A 77 -8.25 5.11 2.65
N ALA A 78 -8.03 5.03 1.34
CA ALA A 78 -9.08 5.21 0.34
C ALA A 78 -9.24 3.92 -0.47
N THR A 79 -10.44 3.65 -0.98
CA THR A 79 -10.73 2.37 -1.62
C THR A 79 -11.65 2.49 -2.82
N VAL A 80 -11.46 1.58 -3.78
CA VAL A 80 -12.42 1.31 -4.85
C VAL A 80 -12.72 -0.18 -4.90
N PHE A 81 -13.98 -0.55 -5.04
CA PHE A 81 -14.43 -1.95 -5.12
C PHE A 81 -15.79 -2.07 -5.83
N GLY A 82 -16.12 -3.28 -6.29
CA GLY A 82 -17.43 -3.54 -6.90
C GLY A 82 -17.64 -2.79 -8.22
N ASP A 83 -18.84 -2.24 -8.41
CA ASP A 83 -19.31 -1.52 -9.59
C ASP A 83 -19.20 0.00 -9.47
N PRO A 84 -18.02 0.51 -9.80
CA PRO A 84 -17.02 0.92 -8.83
C PRO A 84 -17.59 1.91 -7.80
N HIS A 85 -17.67 1.45 -6.55
CA HIS A 85 -17.86 2.29 -5.39
C HIS A 85 -16.50 2.78 -4.90
N ILE A 86 -16.40 4.09 -4.68
CA ILE A 86 -15.19 4.76 -4.21
C ILE A 86 -15.47 5.40 -2.85
N TYR A 87 -14.51 5.26 -1.95
CA TYR A 87 -14.39 6.06 -0.73
C TYR A 87 -13.07 6.83 -0.81
N THR A 88 -13.16 8.16 -0.71
CA THR A 88 -11.99 9.07 -0.68
C THR A 88 -11.22 8.95 0.63
N PHE A 89 -10.09 9.64 0.74
CA PHE A 89 -9.32 9.70 1.99
C PHE A 89 -10.03 10.43 3.13
N ASP A 90 -11.06 11.23 2.82
CA ASP A 90 -11.92 11.94 3.77
C ASP A 90 -13.26 11.22 4.02
N ASP A 91 -13.34 9.93 3.64
CA ASP A 91 -14.51 9.06 3.79
C ASP A 91 -15.74 9.48 2.97
N PHE A 92 -15.58 10.23 1.88
CA PHE A 92 -16.68 10.58 0.98
C PHE A 92 -17.03 9.42 0.03
N PRO A 93 -18.26 8.86 0.08
CA PRO A 93 -18.67 7.78 -0.78
C PRO A 93 -19.26 8.30 -2.10
N TYR A 94 -18.82 7.73 -3.22
CA TYR A 94 -19.45 7.98 -4.52
C TYR A 94 -19.28 6.80 -5.49
N THR A 95 -20.05 6.78 -6.57
CA THR A 95 -19.97 5.76 -7.62
C THR A 95 -19.37 6.36 -8.89
N PHE A 96 -18.48 5.62 -9.55
CA PHE A 96 -17.77 6.07 -10.73
C PHE A 96 -17.87 5.08 -11.88
N ASN A 97 -18.74 5.33 -12.86
CA ASN A 97 -18.90 4.46 -14.03
C ASN A 97 -18.07 4.93 -15.25
N GLY A 98 -16.80 5.25 -15.03
CA GLY A 98 -15.87 5.62 -16.09
C GLY A 98 -15.25 4.42 -16.79
N LYS A 99 -15.02 4.53 -18.10
CA LYS A 99 -14.27 3.55 -18.91
C LYS A 99 -12.98 4.20 -19.40
N GLY A 100 -11.83 3.72 -18.94
CA GLY A 100 -10.54 4.37 -19.19
C GLY A 100 -9.49 4.03 -18.14
N GLU A 101 -8.42 4.81 -18.11
CA GLU A 101 -7.33 4.68 -17.15
C GLU A 101 -7.25 5.96 -16.33
N PHE A 102 -7.71 5.89 -15.08
CA PHE A 102 -7.88 7.07 -14.24
C PHE A 102 -6.87 7.11 -13.11
N VAL A 103 -6.46 8.31 -12.73
CA VAL A 103 -5.60 8.53 -11.57
C VAL A 103 -6.41 8.35 -10.28
N LEU A 104 -6.09 7.32 -9.51
CA LEU A 104 -6.70 7.08 -8.20
C LEU A 104 -6.14 8.04 -7.17
N ALA A 105 -4.82 8.10 -7.05
CA ALA A 105 -4.12 9.01 -6.15
C ALA A 105 -2.78 9.42 -6.77
N ARG A 106 -2.55 10.73 -6.85
CA ARG A 106 -1.31 11.34 -7.32
C ARG A 106 -0.87 12.42 -6.36
N VAL A 107 0.44 12.48 -6.14
CA VAL A 107 1.10 13.45 -5.28
C VAL A 107 2.33 13.91 -6.05
N ASP A 108 2.46 15.22 -6.29
CA ASP A 108 3.67 15.81 -6.85
C ASP A 108 4.12 16.97 -5.97
N SER A 109 4.90 16.63 -4.95
CA SER A 109 5.48 17.60 -4.02
C SER A 109 7.00 17.46 -3.98
N VAL A 110 7.68 18.43 -3.37
CA VAL A 110 9.15 18.38 -3.21
C VAL A 110 9.59 17.16 -2.39
N ARG A 111 8.74 16.67 -1.47
CA ARG A 111 9.07 15.57 -0.55
C ARG A 111 8.56 14.21 -1.03
N HIS A 112 7.38 14.18 -1.64
CA HIS A 112 6.68 12.96 -2.02
C HIS A 112 6.23 13.03 -3.48
N LYS A 113 6.46 11.95 -4.22
CA LYS A 113 6.03 11.80 -5.61
C LYS A 113 5.39 10.44 -5.80
N LEU A 114 4.08 10.35 -5.71
CA LEU A 114 3.34 9.10 -5.82
C LEU A 114 2.39 9.19 -7.02
N ASP A 115 2.30 8.11 -7.79
CA ASP A 115 1.30 7.98 -8.85
C ASP A 115 0.68 6.58 -8.80
N VAL A 116 -0.63 6.53 -8.58
CA VAL A 116 -1.42 5.30 -8.59
C VAL A 116 -2.59 5.48 -9.55
N GLN A 117 -2.66 4.60 -10.54
CA GLN A 117 -3.64 4.63 -11.62
C GLN A 117 -4.45 3.33 -11.62
N GLY A 118 -5.71 3.43 -11.98
CA GLY A 118 -6.65 2.32 -12.09
C GLY A 118 -7.24 2.26 -13.49
N ARG A 119 -7.22 1.07 -14.10
CA ARG A 119 -7.92 0.81 -15.36
C ARG A 119 -9.32 0.29 -15.07
N PHE A 120 -10.31 0.94 -15.67
CA PHE A 120 -11.71 0.60 -15.56
C PHE A 120 -12.24 0.16 -16.92
N GLU A 121 -12.75 -1.07 -16.98
CA GLU A 121 -13.31 -1.65 -18.19
C GLU A 121 -14.80 -1.93 -17.99
N GLN A 122 -15.54 -1.95 -19.11
CA GLN A 122 -16.95 -2.29 -19.07
C GLN A 122 -17.11 -3.78 -18.74
N ILE A 123 -18.07 -4.09 -17.87
CA ILE A 123 -18.41 -5.47 -17.54
C ILE A 123 -18.87 -6.18 -18.83
N SER A 124 -18.34 -7.39 -19.06
CA SER A 124 -18.71 -8.20 -20.23
C SER A 124 -20.23 -8.42 -20.26
N PRO A 125 -20.88 -8.20 -21.42
CA PRO A 125 -22.31 -8.40 -21.53
C PRO A 125 -22.66 -9.87 -21.27
N ASN A 126 -23.71 -10.10 -20.47
CA ASN A 126 -24.28 -11.42 -20.31
C ASN A 126 -25.32 -11.65 -21.42
N TYR A 127 -25.54 -12.92 -21.81
CA TYR A 127 -26.50 -13.32 -22.86
C TYR A 127 -27.92 -12.74 -22.69
N LEU A 128 -28.30 -12.35 -21.46
CA LEU A 128 -29.62 -11.83 -21.11
C LEU A 128 -29.70 -10.29 -21.01
N HIS A 129 -28.59 -9.58 -20.73
CA HIS A 129 -28.58 -8.13 -20.50
C HIS A 129 -27.20 -7.52 -20.81
N GLU A 130 -27.20 -6.36 -21.48
CA GLU A 130 -26.03 -5.49 -21.57
C GLU A 130 -25.76 -4.85 -20.19
N ALA A 131 -24.66 -5.23 -19.55
CA ALA A 131 -24.17 -4.52 -18.37
C ALA A 131 -23.50 -3.21 -18.84
N LYS A 132 -24.06 -2.06 -18.43
CA LYS A 132 -23.50 -0.73 -18.72
C LYS A 132 -22.55 -0.21 -17.62
N GLY A 133 -22.32 -1.00 -16.57
CA GLY A 133 -21.39 -0.68 -15.49
C GLY A 133 -19.94 -0.96 -15.87
N SER A 134 -19.02 -0.27 -15.19
CA SER A 134 -17.59 -0.54 -15.26
C SER A 134 -17.11 -1.31 -14.03
N MET A 135 -15.93 -1.91 -14.13
CA MET A 135 -15.22 -2.51 -13.01
C MET A 135 -13.73 -2.21 -13.12
N LEU A 136 -13.04 -2.18 -11.99
CA LEU A 136 -11.58 -2.08 -11.96
C LEU A 136 -10.97 -3.40 -12.49
N THR A 137 -10.02 -3.33 -13.42
CA THR A 137 -9.36 -4.53 -13.98
C THR A 137 -7.85 -4.50 -13.84
N ALA A 138 -7.25 -3.34 -13.60
CA ALA A 138 -5.83 -3.25 -13.25
C ALA A 138 -5.52 -2.02 -12.40
N VAL A 139 -4.42 -2.11 -11.67
CA VAL A 139 -3.84 -1.02 -10.87
C VAL A 139 -2.36 -0.95 -11.17
N ALA A 140 -1.86 0.24 -11.47
CA ALA A 140 -0.43 0.50 -11.62
C ALA A 140 -0.01 1.55 -10.59
N ALA A 141 1.13 1.33 -9.94
CA ALA A 141 1.64 2.21 -8.89
C ALA A 141 3.14 2.44 -9.02
N ARG A 142 3.56 3.68 -8.75
CA ARG A 142 4.96 4.11 -8.73
C ARG A 142 5.17 5.19 -7.68
N ASP A 143 6.25 5.10 -6.92
CA ASP A 143 6.69 6.12 -5.97
C ASP A 143 8.07 6.65 -6.37
N ASN A 144 8.11 7.88 -6.90
CA ASN A 144 9.31 8.60 -7.28
C ASN A 144 10.20 7.79 -8.25
N ILE A 145 11.31 7.26 -7.74
CA ILE A 145 12.31 6.46 -8.49
C ILE A 145 12.12 4.95 -8.30
N SER A 146 11.02 4.51 -7.68
CA SER A 146 10.72 3.09 -7.49
C SER A 146 10.50 2.37 -8.81
N SER A 147 10.60 1.04 -8.75
CA SER A 147 10.05 0.18 -9.80
C SER A 147 8.55 0.44 -9.98
N VAL A 148 8.08 0.33 -11.23
CA VAL A 148 6.66 0.41 -11.55
C VAL A 148 6.04 -0.95 -11.34
N VAL A 149 5.01 -1.02 -10.49
CA VAL A 149 4.29 -2.26 -10.21
C VAL A 149 2.89 -2.16 -10.80
N GLU A 150 2.58 -3.03 -11.75
CA GLU A 150 1.25 -3.23 -12.32
C GLU A 150 0.68 -4.56 -11.79
N VAL A 151 -0.53 -4.49 -11.25
CA VAL A 151 -1.32 -5.65 -10.84
C VAL A 151 -2.60 -5.65 -11.65
N ARG A 152 -2.84 -6.71 -12.42
CA ARG A 152 -4.02 -6.81 -13.29
C ARG A 152 -4.75 -8.12 -13.08
N GLN A 153 -6.05 -8.08 -13.29
CA GLN A 153 -6.90 -9.24 -13.30
C GLN A 153 -6.50 -10.17 -14.45
N ARG A 154 -6.49 -11.49 -14.20
CA ARG A 154 -6.28 -12.47 -15.26
C ARG A 154 -7.58 -12.74 -16.02
N PRO A 155 -7.51 -12.99 -17.35
CA PRO A 155 -8.65 -13.49 -18.11
C PRO A 155 -9.15 -14.80 -17.53
N ILE A 156 -10.46 -15.05 -17.63
CA ILE A 156 -11.15 -16.23 -17.05
C ILE A 156 -10.43 -17.54 -17.39
N ASP A 157 -9.94 -17.69 -18.62
CA ASP A 157 -9.25 -18.90 -19.09
C ASP A 157 -7.87 -19.14 -18.43
N ALA A 158 -7.30 -18.12 -17.77
CA ALA A 158 -5.97 -18.13 -17.17
C ALA A 158 -5.97 -18.12 -15.61
N ILE A 159 -7.15 -18.25 -14.98
CA ILE A 159 -7.33 -18.14 -13.51
C ILE A 159 -7.04 -19.46 -12.76
N TRP A 160 -6.79 -20.57 -13.46
CA TRP A 160 -6.65 -21.91 -12.85
C TRP A 160 -5.59 -22.03 -11.73
N ARG A 161 -4.58 -21.14 -11.70
CA ARG A 161 -3.52 -21.12 -10.66
C ARG A 161 -3.38 -19.78 -9.95
N TYR A 162 -3.42 -18.69 -10.71
CA TYR A 162 -3.27 -17.33 -10.18
C TYR A 162 -4.47 -16.51 -10.62
N HIS A 163 -4.99 -15.70 -9.72
CA HIS A 163 -6.09 -14.79 -10.02
C HIS A 163 -5.58 -13.43 -10.54
N LEU A 164 -4.39 -13.02 -10.10
CA LEU A 164 -3.75 -11.76 -10.50
C LEU A 164 -2.45 -12.00 -11.27
N ASP A 165 -2.21 -11.19 -12.28
CA ASP A 165 -0.89 -11.00 -12.89
C ASP A 165 -0.18 -9.84 -12.17
N VAL A 166 1.02 -10.09 -11.66
CA VAL A 166 1.90 -9.05 -11.09
C VAL A 166 3.04 -8.81 -12.06
N ILE A 167 3.22 -7.57 -12.47
CA ILE A 167 4.22 -7.11 -13.44
C ILE A 167 5.04 -6.01 -12.77
N VAL A 168 6.36 -6.17 -12.72
CA VAL A 168 7.29 -5.18 -12.17
C VAL A 168 8.26 -4.78 -13.26
N ASP A 169 8.33 -3.49 -13.58
CA ASP A 169 9.17 -2.93 -14.66
C ASP A 169 8.99 -3.67 -16.01
N GLY A 170 7.74 -4.05 -16.31
CA GLY A 170 7.37 -4.79 -17.53
C GLY A 170 7.62 -6.30 -17.49
N GLN A 171 8.17 -6.83 -16.40
CA GLN A 171 8.45 -8.26 -16.23
C GLN A 171 7.44 -8.92 -15.27
N ARG A 172 6.91 -10.08 -15.65
CA ARG A 172 5.98 -10.83 -14.80
C ARG A 172 6.71 -11.46 -13.62
N VAL A 173 6.16 -11.29 -12.43
CA VAL A 173 6.67 -11.83 -11.16
C VAL A 173 5.65 -12.81 -10.57
N TYR A 174 6.14 -13.89 -9.96
CA TYR A 174 5.31 -14.93 -9.35
C TYR A 174 5.68 -15.14 -7.88
N PHE A 175 4.67 -15.41 -7.04
CA PHE A 175 4.80 -15.59 -5.60
C PHE A 175 4.46 -17.03 -5.15
N ASP A 176 4.99 -18.02 -5.88
CA ASP A 176 4.69 -19.45 -5.70
C ASP A 176 5.24 -20.06 -4.42
N ARG A 177 6.49 -19.71 -4.09
CA ARG A 177 7.24 -20.34 -3.00
C ARG A 177 7.16 -19.48 -1.76
N TYR A 178 7.15 -20.11 -0.59
CA TYR A 178 7.11 -19.40 0.69
C TYR A 178 8.22 -18.34 0.82
N SER A 179 9.44 -18.66 0.38
CA SER A 179 10.57 -17.72 0.37
C SER A 179 10.43 -16.57 -0.64
N GLN A 180 9.57 -16.72 -1.65
CA GLN A 180 9.29 -15.74 -2.69
C GLN A 180 7.98 -14.99 -2.45
N LYS A 181 7.28 -15.25 -1.32
CA LYS A 181 6.05 -14.54 -0.95
C LYS A 181 6.29 -13.06 -0.68
N ILE A 182 7.53 -12.69 -0.35
CA ILE A 182 7.99 -11.32 -0.17
C ILE A 182 9.15 -11.11 -1.13
N GLN A 183 9.05 -10.12 -2.02
CA GLN A 183 10.10 -9.78 -2.98
C GLN A 183 10.39 -8.28 -2.89
N GLN A 184 11.69 -7.96 -2.76
CA GLN A 184 12.17 -6.59 -2.71
C GLN A 184 12.55 -6.14 -4.11
N PHE A 185 12.09 -4.96 -4.48
CA PHE A 185 12.41 -4.28 -5.73
C PHE A 185 12.99 -2.89 -5.41
N ARG A 186 13.29 -2.10 -6.44
CA ARG A 186 13.86 -0.77 -6.24
C ARG A 186 12.84 0.14 -5.52
N GLU A 187 13.19 0.59 -4.32
CA GLU A 187 12.38 1.47 -3.46
C GLU A 187 10.93 0.96 -3.18
N CYS A 188 10.66 -0.33 -3.37
CA CYS A 188 9.39 -0.94 -3.02
C CYS A 188 9.52 -2.43 -2.67
N VAL A 189 8.56 -2.93 -1.92
CA VAL A 189 8.43 -4.36 -1.58
C VAL A 189 7.06 -4.81 -2.04
N VAL A 190 7.02 -5.89 -2.82
CA VAL A 190 5.76 -6.53 -3.23
C VAL A 190 5.67 -7.85 -2.52
N TYR A 191 4.52 -8.13 -1.90
CA TYR A 191 4.31 -9.40 -1.23
C TYR A 191 2.87 -9.88 -1.34
N THR A 192 2.70 -11.18 -1.15
CA THR A 192 1.39 -11.82 -1.02
C THR A 192 1.32 -12.51 0.33
N PRO A 193 0.20 -12.41 1.07
CA PRO A 193 0.08 -13.08 2.36
C PRO A 193 0.34 -14.59 2.25
N SER A 194 1.06 -15.16 3.21
CA SER A 194 1.51 -16.56 3.13
C SER A 194 0.39 -17.60 3.15
N ASN A 195 -0.80 -17.22 3.66
CA ASN A 195 -2.01 -18.04 3.63
C ASN A 195 -2.72 -18.01 2.26
N VAL A 196 -2.36 -17.10 1.36
CA VAL A 196 -2.97 -16.93 0.03
C VAL A 196 -2.09 -17.61 -1.02
N LEU A 197 -2.50 -18.79 -1.48
CA LEU A 197 -1.74 -19.57 -2.46
C LEU A 197 -2.08 -19.22 -3.92
N ASN A 198 -3.29 -18.73 -4.16
CA ASN A 198 -3.84 -18.44 -5.49
C ASN A 198 -3.52 -17.03 -6.01
N GLN A 199 -2.65 -16.28 -5.33
CA GLN A 199 -2.25 -14.92 -5.71
C GLN A 199 -3.47 -13.99 -5.96
N SER A 200 -4.54 -14.12 -5.17
CA SER A 200 -5.70 -13.22 -5.25
C SER A 200 -5.54 -11.96 -4.40
N HIS A 201 -4.44 -11.83 -3.67
CA HIS A 201 -4.16 -10.69 -2.81
C HIS A 201 -2.68 -10.32 -2.92
N VAL A 202 -2.42 -9.09 -3.37
CA VAL A 202 -1.08 -8.52 -3.57
C VAL A 202 -1.00 -7.20 -2.81
N ILE A 203 0.07 -7.02 -2.05
CA ILE A 203 0.35 -5.79 -1.31
C ILE A 203 1.67 -5.22 -1.79
N ILE A 204 1.67 -3.93 -2.08
CA ILE A 204 2.82 -3.13 -2.51
C ILE A 204 3.11 -2.12 -1.42
N MET A 205 4.34 -2.11 -0.91
CA MET A 205 4.80 -1.16 0.11
C MET A 205 5.95 -0.34 -0.46
N PHE A 206 5.76 0.98 -0.54
CA PHE A 206 6.79 1.91 -1.03
C PHE A 206 7.66 2.44 0.10
N ALA A 207 8.88 2.86 -0.25
CA ALA A 207 9.82 3.43 0.71
C ALA A 207 9.33 4.74 1.36
N SER A 208 8.43 5.49 0.70
CA SER A 208 7.77 6.67 1.29
C SER A 208 6.78 6.35 2.41
N GLY A 209 6.44 5.08 2.62
CA GLY A 209 5.41 4.64 3.55
C GLY A 209 4.02 4.50 2.93
N ALA A 210 3.84 4.88 1.66
CA ALA A 210 2.61 4.60 0.92
C ALA A 210 2.46 3.08 0.68
N GLY A 211 1.24 2.59 0.86
CA GLY A 211 0.88 1.18 0.62
C GLY A 211 -0.24 1.08 -0.41
N VAL A 212 -0.19 0.08 -1.28
CA VAL A 212 -1.26 -0.25 -2.21
C VAL A 212 -1.60 -1.72 -2.06
N GLU A 213 -2.85 -1.99 -1.71
CA GLU A 213 -3.41 -3.33 -1.55
C GLU A 213 -4.35 -3.59 -2.73
N VAL A 214 -4.16 -4.72 -3.40
CA VAL A 214 -4.99 -5.15 -4.53
C VAL A 214 -5.52 -6.54 -4.23
N MET A 215 -6.85 -6.66 -4.22
CA MET A 215 -7.55 -7.91 -3.96
C MET A 215 -8.46 -8.27 -5.12
N GLU A 216 -8.41 -9.52 -5.54
CA GLU A 216 -9.40 -10.13 -6.41
C GLU A 216 -10.34 -10.99 -5.58
N ASN A 217 -11.63 -10.85 -5.84
CA ASN A 217 -12.66 -11.67 -5.24
C ASN A 217 -13.74 -12.00 -6.28
N ARG A 218 -13.78 -13.27 -6.72
CA ARG A 218 -14.82 -13.81 -7.61
C ARG A 218 -15.04 -12.99 -8.90
N GLY A 219 -13.96 -12.54 -9.53
CA GLY A 219 -14.00 -11.80 -10.77
C GLY A 219 -14.06 -10.28 -10.61
N PHE A 220 -14.07 -9.76 -9.38
CA PHE A 220 -14.02 -8.33 -9.13
C PHE A 220 -12.69 -7.94 -8.49
N LEU A 221 -12.04 -6.92 -9.04
CA LEU A 221 -10.85 -6.31 -8.45
C LEU A 221 -11.26 -5.17 -7.52
N GLY A 222 -10.65 -5.13 -6.34
CA GLY A 222 -10.71 -3.98 -5.44
C GLY A 222 -9.29 -3.53 -5.12
N THR A 223 -9.14 -2.24 -4.85
CA THR A 223 -7.88 -1.71 -4.34
C THR A 223 -8.09 -0.77 -3.16
N ARG A 224 -7.11 -0.76 -2.27
CA ARG A 224 -7.00 0.16 -1.14
C ARG A 224 -5.63 0.82 -1.19
N ILE A 225 -5.60 2.13 -1.03
CA ILE A 225 -4.35 2.90 -0.92
C ILE A 225 -4.24 3.41 0.51
N TYR A 226 -3.11 3.16 1.14
CA TYR A 226 -2.78 3.57 2.48
C TYR A 226 -1.73 4.68 2.44
N LEU A 227 -2.01 5.82 3.06
CA LEU A 227 -1.09 6.96 3.09
C LEU A 227 -0.80 7.42 4.52
N PRO A 228 0.49 7.68 4.86
CA PRO A 228 0.85 8.29 6.14
C PRO A 228 0.52 9.79 6.16
N LEU A 229 0.38 10.37 7.37
CA LEU A 229 -0.02 11.77 7.58
C LEU A 229 0.82 12.82 6.82
N SER A 230 2.05 12.48 6.41
CA SER A 230 2.89 13.35 5.59
C SER A 230 2.32 13.64 4.19
N PHE A 231 1.31 12.89 3.76
CA PHE A 231 0.60 13.07 2.48
C PHE A 231 -0.70 13.88 2.60
N ALA A 232 -1.07 14.35 3.80
CA ALA A 232 -2.27 15.17 3.97
C ALA A 232 -2.16 16.49 3.18
N ASN A 233 -3.29 16.97 2.64
CA ASN A 233 -3.44 18.17 1.83
C ASN A 233 -2.70 18.20 0.47
N ILE A 234 -1.96 17.14 0.10
CA ILE A 234 -1.13 17.11 -1.11
C ILE A 234 -1.51 16.02 -2.12
N THR A 235 -2.54 15.21 -1.82
CA THR A 235 -3.07 14.21 -2.74
C THR A 235 -3.99 14.86 -3.76
N ARG A 236 -4.10 14.28 -4.95
CA ARG A 236 -5.08 14.64 -5.99
C ARG A 236 -5.51 13.37 -6.73
N GLY A 237 -6.67 13.40 -7.39
CA GLY A 237 -7.21 12.28 -8.16
C GLY A 237 -8.59 11.86 -7.66
N LEU A 238 -9.00 10.64 -8.02
CA LEU A 238 -10.31 10.10 -7.62
C LEU A 238 -10.44 9.93 -6.09
N PHE A 239 -9.35 9.75 -5.36
CA PHE A 239 -9.40 9.61 -3.90
C PHE A 239 -9.36 10.93 -3.12
N GLY A 240 -9.40 12.07 -3.81
CA GLY A 240 -9.53 13.39 -3.19
C GLY A 240 -8.22 14.01 -2.69
N ASN A 241 -8.34 15.15 -2.00
CA ASN A 241 -7.21 15.98 -1.57
C ASN A 241 -6.78 15.80 -0.11
N TRP A 242 -7.48 14.95 0.64
CA TRP A 242 -7.20 14.58 2.03
C TRP A 242 -6.98 15.80 2.94
N THR A 243 -8.02 16.64 3.04
CA THR A 243 -8.06 17.87 3.84
C THR A 243 -8.86 17.72 5.13
N PHE A 244 -9.38 16.52 5.41
CA PHE A 244 -10.33 16.21 6.49
C PHE A 244 -11.71 16.86 6.30
N ASP A 245 -12.02 17.29 5.08
CA ASP A 245 -13.31 17.87 4.70
C ASP A 245 -13.83 17.16 3.44
N GLN A 246 -15.04 16.61 3.51
CA GLN A 246 -15.64 15.89 2.38
C GLN A 246 -16.15 16.82 1.28
N THR A 247 -16.25 18.12 1.55
CA THR A 247 -16.89 19.08 0.64
C THR A 247 -15.96 19.56 -0.48
N ASP A 248 -14.64 19.43 -0.31
CA ASP A 248 -13.62 19.83 -1.28
C ASP A 248 -12.84 18.65 -1.88
N ASP A 249 -13.33 17.42 -1.68
CA ASP A 249 -12.70 16.20 -2.19
C ASP A 249 -12.54 16.21 -3.72
N PHE A 250 -13.51 16.75 -4.44
CA PHE A 250 -13.43 16.93 -5.89
C PHE A 250 -12.67 18.21 -6.23
N THR A 251 -11.36 18.25 -6.00
CA THR A 251 -10.50 19.36 -6.45
C THR A 251 -9.76 18.99 -7.71
N LEU A 252 -9.95 19.81 -8.74
CA LEU A 252 -9.27 19.60 -10.01
C LEU A 252 -7.75 19.74 -9.83
N PRO A 253 -6.97 19.12 -10.71
CA PRO A 253 -5.51 19.21 -10.63
C PRO A 253 -4.96 20.65 -10.69
N ASP A 254 -5.69 21.59 -11.28
CA ASP A 254 -5.36 23.02 -11.32
C ASP A 254 -5.65 23.76 -10.01
N GLY A 255 -6.22 23.06 -9.01
CA GLY A 255 -6.60 23.59 -7.70
C GLY A 255 -7.98 24.24 -7.67
N THR A 256 -8.72 24.23 -8.78
CA THR A 256 -10.11 24.72 -8.79
C THR A 256 -11.04 23.70 -8.16
N ALA A 257 -12.11 24.19 -7.53
CA ALA A 257 -13.17 23.33 -7.02
C ALA A 257 -13.87 22.65 -8.20
N GLY A 258 -13.89 21.33 -8.19
CA GLY A 258 -14.67 20.50 -9.09
C GLY A 258 -16.16 20.47 -8.70
N PRO A 259 -16.93 19.50 -9.23
CA PRO A 259 -18.37 19.46 -8.99
C PRO A 259 -18.69 19.28 -7.51
N THR A 260 -19.42 20.23 -6.93
CA THR A 260 -19.83 20.22 -5.53
C THR A 260 -20.98 19.25 -5.29
N SER A 261 -20.75 18.29 -4.40
CA SER A 261 -21.69 17.67 -3.45
C SER A 261 -23.08 17.22 -3.91
N GLU A 262 -23.29 16.94 -5.19
CA GLU A 262 -24.34 16.02 -5.58
C GLU A 262 -23.68 14.80 -6.22
N ALA A 263 -23.56 13.72 -5.45
CA ALA A 263 -23.32 12.37 -5.96
C ALA A 263 -24.30 11.95 -7.09
N ALA A 264 -25.30 12.78 -7.39
CA ALA A 264 -26.29 12.62 -8.44
C ALA A 264 -25.77 12.91 -9.86
N ASP A 265 -24.75 13.77 -10.05
CA ASP A 265 -24.23 14.02 -11.41
C ASP A 265 -23.00 13.16 -11.74
N MET A 266 -23.27 11.89 -12.03
CA MET A 266 -22.27 10.93 -12.50
C MET A 266 -21.49 11.42 -13.73
N LYS A 267 -22.08 12.31 -14.54
CA LYS A 267 -21.42 12.87 -15.72
C LYS A 267 -20.35 13.89 -15.32
N ALA A 268 -20.62 14.68 -14.29
CA ALA A 268 -19.65 15.63 -13.75
C ALA A 268 -18.44 14.91 -13.12
N VAL A 269 -18.68 13.84 -12.36
CA VAL A 269 -17.62 12.99 -11.79
C VAL A 269 -16.81 12.29 -12.89
N HIS A 270 -17.47 11.85 -13.97
CA HIS A 270 -16.77 11.29 -15.13
C HIS A 270 -15.87 12.33 -15.81
N SER A 271 -16.34 13.57 -16.02
CA SER A 271 -15.49 14.62 -16.56
C SER A 271 -14.32 14.97 -15.65
N TYR A 272 -14.54 14.97 -14.33
CA TYR A 272 -13.48 15.17 -13.33
C TYR A 272 -12.40 14.08 -13.43
N GLY A 273 -12.82 12.81 -13.51
CA GLY A 273 -11.90 11.68 -13.69
C GLY A 273 -11.06 11.83 -14.97
N MET A 274 -11.69 12.17 -16.09
CA MET A 274 -10.96 12.41 -17.36
C MET A 274 -10.00 13.60 -17.29
N GLN A 275 -10.33 14.66 -16.53
CA GLN A 275 -9.44 15.81 -16.35
C GLN A 275 -8.24 15.50 -15.45
N CYS A 276 -8.28 14.37 -14.73
CA CYS A 276 -7.13 13.86 -13.98
C CYS A 276 -6.22 12.96 -14.85
N GLU A 277 -6.63 12.60 -16.07
CA GLU A 277 -5.76 11.97 -17.06
C GLU A 277 -4.83 13.05 -17.67
N TYR A 278 -3.52 12.79 -17.67
CA TYR A 278 -2.48 13.70 -18.18
C TYR A 278 -1.58 13.00 -19.17
#